data_AF-G4ZVI6-F1
#
_entry.id   AF-G4ZVI6-F1
#
_cell.length_a   1.000
_cell.length_b   1.000
_cell.length_c   1.000
_cell.angle_alpha   90.00
_cell.angle_beta   90.00
_cell.angle_gamma   90.00
#
_symmetry.space_group_name_H-M   'P 1'
#
loop_
_entity.id
_entity.type
_entity.pdbx_description
1 polymer ?
#
loop_
_entity_poly.entity_id
_entity_poly.type
_entity_poly.pdbx_seq_one_letter_code
_entity_poly.pdbx_strand_id
1 'polypeptide(L)'
;VFFHGLGGKNEEAELQDSPKKTSGKMGNINGHAPCCSTVKYAILNTIDYGWTNETLQNKFCDHSLSMSPSSDLASRTIKDIIVLTHSMGGLTMAGALANGRCSFGDNALWVSMSAPMMGSMAGDYSQDLCNGDGTANIVPDLLELIGECPISLVRKSISYQNEKYSTPELNAAYVAAQEAYRGNVSAAMCSKNYHGVVSQYQIQSVLGGEVIPHKSPQNDRLVEFQSCLGGLSEGLFGNSYLDRFYSPKLNHADTAFLTHDGVFKDKQKPFSWLECLFGIEN
;
A
#
# COMPACT_ATOMS: atom_id res chain seq x y z
N VAL A 1 7.85 -1.88 -11.72
CA VAL A 1 8.53 -1.25 -10.54
C VAL A 1 7.66 -1.42 -9.31
N PHE A 2 8.26 -1.66 -8.15
CA PHE A 2 7.56 -1.80 -6.87
C PHE A 2 7.89 -0.61 -5.95
N PHE A 3 6.84 0.03 -5.42
CA PHE A 3 6.88 1.11 -4.45
C PHE A 3 6.36 0.66 -3.07
N HIS A 4 7.11 0.96 -2.01
CA HIS A 4 6.71 0.67 -0.64
C HIS A 4 5.81 1.76 -0.06
N GLY A 5 5.18 1.46 1.08
CA GLY A 5 4.41 2.42 1.86
C GLY A 5 5.22 3.24 2.86
N LEU A 6 4.55 3.61 3.94
CA LEU A 6 5.06 4.48 5.00
C LEU A 6 6.27 3.86 5.72
N GLY A 7 7.25 4.70 6.06
CA GLY A 7 8.33 4.34 6.99
C GLY A 7 9.69 4.05 6.37
N GLY A 8 9.91 4.36 5.10
CA GLY A 8 11.23 4.33 4.47
C GLY A 8 12.02 5.59 4.79
N LYS A 9 13.15 5.46 5.51
CA LYS A 9 14.09 6.56 5.78
C LYS A 9 15.12 6.77 4.67
N ASN A 10 15.44 5.68 3.97
CA ASN A 10 16.43 5.69 2.91
C ASN A 10 15.82 6.21 1.62
N GLU A 11 16.65 6.80 0.78
CA GLU A 11 16.28 7.21 -0.56
C GLU A 11 17.43 6.91 -1.51
N GLU A 12 17.11 6.36 -2.67
CA GLU A 12 18.06 6.10 -3.75
C GLU A 12 17.60 6.87 -4.99
N ALA A 13 18.54 7.55 -5.65
CA ALA A 13 18.23 8.30 -6.86
C ALA A 13 17.80 7.40 -8.02
N GLU A 14 18.32 6.17 -8.06
CA GLU A 14 18.03 5.18 -9.09
C GLU A 14 17.20 4.01 -8.54
N LEU A 15 16.49 3.36 -9.44
CA LEU A 15 15.76 2.14 -9.15
C LEU A 15 16.71 0.97 -8.85
N GLN A 16 16.44 0.26 -7.76
CA GLN A 16 17.31 -0.80 -7.26
C GLN A 16 16.86 -2.18 -7.78
N ASP A 17 17.81 -3.12 -7.87
CA ASP A 17 17.55 -4.53 -8.23
C ASP A 17 17.06 -5.40 -7.06
N SER A 18 17.08 -4.86 -5.84
CA SER A 18 16.62 -5.57 -4.66
C SER A 18 15.99 -4.63 -3.63
N PRO A 19 15.08 -5.12 -2.79
CA PRO A 19 14.41 -4.32 -1.76
C PRO A 19 15.25 -4.15 -0.48
N LYS A 20 16.51 -4.63 -0.43
CA LYS A 20 17.33 -4.70 0.79
C LYS A 20 17.46 -3.35 1.52
N LYS A 21 17.43 -2.25 0.77
CA LYS A 21 17.55 -0.89 1.31
C LYS A 21 16.22 -0.30 1.82
N THR A 22 15.11 -1.02 1.73
CA THR A 22 13.81 -0.58 2.27
C THR A 22 13.64 -0.83 3.76
N SER A 23 14.63 -1.40 4.45
CA SER A 23 14.55 -1.71 5.89
C SER A 23 13.31 -2.54 6.25
N GLY A 24 12.99 -3.55 5.43
CA GLY A 24 11.87 -4.47 5.67
C GLY A 24 10.50 -3.88 5.41
N LYS A 25 10.38 -2.86 4.54
CA LYS A 25 9.08 -2.28 4.12
C LYS A 25 8.45 -2.96 2.91
N MET A 26 9.21 -3.77 2.18
CA MET A 26 8.71 -4.58 1.07
C MET A 26 9.58 -5.83 0.89
N GLY A 27 8.95 -6.89 0.38
CA GLY A 27 9.58 -8.15 0.04
C GLY A 27 10.24 -8.16 -1.33
N ASN A 28 10.98 -9.24 -1.58
CA ASN A 28 11.62 -9.49 -2.85
C ASN A 28 10.68 -10.31 -3.75
N ILE A 29 10.26 -9.73 -4.86
CA ILE A 29 9.39 -10.37 -5.86
C ILE A 29 10.18 -10.84 -7.09
N ASN A 30 11.51 -10.79 -7.06
CA ASN A 30 12.33 -11.32 -8.16
C ASN A 30 12.02 -12.80 -8.35
N GLY A 31 11.63 -13.19 -9.57
CA GLY A 31 11.18 -14.56 -9.89
C GLY A 31 9.68 -14.80 -9.73
N HIS A 32 8.93 -13.84 -9.18
CA HIS A 32 7.48 -13.93 -8.94
C HIS A 32 6.64 -13.05 -9.89
N ALA A 33 7.27 -12.44 -10.90
CA ALA A 33 6.62 -11.62 -11.92
C ALA A 33 6.98 -12.15 -13.33
N PRO A 34 6.48 -13.32 -13.74
CA PRO A 34 6.92 -14.03 -14.96
C PRO A 34 6.67 -13.25 -16.27
N CYS A 35 5.72 -12.30 -16.25
CA CYS A 35 5.43 -11.43 -17.40
C CYS A 35 6.43 -10.28 -17.57
N CYS A 36 7.27 -10.00 -16.57
CA CYS A 36 8.17 -8.85 -16.57
C CYS A 36 9.58 -9.28 -16.97
N SER A 37 10.16 -8.58 -17.94
CA SER A 37 11.58 -8.74 -18.31
C SER A 37 12.53 -8.28 -17.20
N THR A 38 12.11 -7.33 -16.37
CA THR A 38 12.91 -6.79 -15.26
C THR A 38 12.01 -6.33 -14.13
N VAL A 39 12.43 -6.62 -12.90
CA VAL A 39 11.81 -6.12 -11.67
C VAL A 39 12.77 -5.12 -11.02
N LYS A 40 12.22 -3.99 -10.59
CA LYS A 40 12.96 -2.94 -9.89
C LYS A 40 12.17 -2.42 -8.70
N TYR A 41 12.90 -1.92 -7.71
CA TYR A 41 12.38 -1.43 -6.44
C TYR A 41 12.73 0.06 -6.29
N ALA A 42 11.71 0.88 -6.00
CA ALA A 42 11.90 2.28 -5.66
C ALA A 42 12.14 2.39 -4.16
N ILE A 43 13.29 2.95 -3.77
CA ILE A 43 13.64 3.22 -2.37
C ILE A 43 13.46 4.73 -2.16
N LEU A 44 12.40 5.11 -1.46
CA LEU A 44 11.99 6.51 -1.34
C LEU A 44 11.84 6.91 0.12
N ASN A 45 12.15 8.17 0.41
CA ASN A 45 11.87 8.72 1.73
C ASN A 45 10.34 8.90 1.91
N THR A 46 9.74 7.99 2.67
CA THR A 46 8.32 8.02 3.05
C THR A 46 8.14 8.20 4.56
N ILE A 47 9.10 8.88 5.19
CA ILE A 47 8.98 9.41 6.55
C ILE A 47 8.76 10.92 6.53
N ASP A 48 9.58 11.62 5.76
CA ASP A 48 9.54 13.09 5.70
C ASP A 48 8.48 13.59 4.72
N TYR A 49 8.06 12.74 3.78
CA TYR A 49 7.07 13.06 2.76
C TYR A 49 5.83 12.16 2.89
N GLY A 50 4.68 12.80 3.14
CA GLY A 50 3.37 12.15 3.09
C GLY A 50 2.87 11.96 1.66
N TRP A 51 1.82 11.16 1.49
CA TRP A 51 1.30 10.79 0.16
C TRP A 51 0.73 11.97 -0.64
N THR A 52 0.31 13.04 0.03
CA THR A 52 -0.15 14.30 -0.60
C THR A 52 1.00 15.20 -1.05
N ASN A 53 2.25 14.85 -0.73
CA ASN A 53 3.41 15.67 -1.08
C ASN A 53 3.73 15.59 -2.58
N GLU A 54 3.80 16.75 -3.23
CA GLU A 54 4.11 16.87 -4.65
C GLU A 54 5.47 16.25 -5.04
N THR A 55 6.51 16.46 -4.24
CA THR A 55 7.85 15.91 -4.54
C THR A 55 7.82 14.39 -4.55
N LEU A 56 7.14 13.78 -3.59
CA LEU A 56 7.01 12.31 -3.54
C LEU A 56 6.18 11.78 -4.71
N GLN A 57 5.09 12.46 -5.07
CA GLN A 57 4.28 12.10 -6.24
C GLN A 57 5.07 12.19 -7.55
N ASN A 58 5.86 13.25 -7.73
CA ASN A 58 6.74 13.41 -8.89
C ASN A 58 7.76 12.27 -8.95
N LYS A 59 8.37 11.89 -7.82
CA LYS A 59 9.32 10.75 -7.76
C LYS A 59 8.66 9.43 -8.18
N PHE A 60 7.42 9.16 -7.74
CA PHE A 60 6.67 7.97 -8.18
C PHE A 60 6.48 7.95 -9.70
N CYS A 61 6.10 9.09 -10.28
CA CYS A 61 5.95 9.24 -11.71
C CYS A 61 7.28 9.11 -12.46
N ASP A 62 8.34 9.80 -12.04
CA ASP A 62 9.64 9.81 -12.71
C ASP A 62 10.30 8.42 -12.70
N HIS A 63 10.20 7.70 -11.58
CA HIS A 63 10.64 6.30 -11.51
C HIS A 63 9.79 5.39 -12.40
N SER A 64 8.49 5.62 -12.50
CA SER A 64 7.64 4.82 -13.38
C SER A 64 7.93 5.10 -14.86
N LEU A 65 8.10 6.38 -15.23
CA LEU A 65 8.45 6.80 -16.59
C LEU A 65 9.83 6.25 -17.02
N SER A 66 10.80 6.18 -16.12
CA SER A 66 12.15 5.69 -16.45
C SER A 66 12.25 4.17 -16.62
N MET A 67 11.23 3.40 -16.23
CA MET A 67 11.25 1.94 -16.32
C MET A 67 11.12 1.38 -17.74
N SER A 68 10.54 2.14 -18.67
CA SER A 68 10.33 1.70 -20.05
C SER A 68 10.63 2.81 -21.04
N PRO A 69 11.44 2.56 -22.08
CA PRO A 69 11.70 3.54 -23.13
C PRO A 69 10.45 3.86 -23.98
N SER A 70 9.40 3.05 -23.89
CA SER A 70 8.11 3.33 -24.55
C SER A 70 7.30 4.40 -23.83
N SER A 71 7.64 4.75 -22.59
CA SER A 71 6.97 5.84 -21.87
C SER A 71 7.20 7.17 -22.57
N ASP A 72 6.17 8.01 -22.59
CA ASP A 72 6.24 9.33 -23.21
C ASP A 72 6.58 10.37 -22.13
N LEU A 73 7.82 10.88 -22.17
CA LEU A 73 8.30 11.88 -21.22
C LEU A 73 7.68 13.27 -21.43
N ALA A 74 7.24 13.59 -22.64
CA ALA A 74 6.66 14.89 -22.96
C ALA A 74 5.23 15.00 -22.41
N SER A 75 4.41 13.96 -22.62
CA SER A 75 3.07 13.88 -22.05
C SER A 75 3.03 13.30 -20.64
N ARG A 76 4.16 12.81 -20.12
CA ARG A 76 4.30 12.09 -18.84
C ARG A 76 3.36 10.88 -18.74
N THR A 77 3.23 10.16 -19.85
CA THR A 77 2.42 8.94 -19.97
C THR A 77 3.29 7.70 -19.76
N ILE A 78 3.02 6.96 -18.70
CA ILE A 78 3.69 5.70 -18.35
C ILE A 78 3.18 4.58 -19.26
N LYS A 79 4.08 3.83 -19.91
CA LYS A 79 3.71 2.74 -20.84
C LYS A 79 4.57 1.49 -20.66
N ASP A 80 3.99 0.34 -21.00
CA ASP A 80 4.65 -0.97 -21.04
C ASP A 80 5.35 -1.36 -19.73
N ILE A 81 4.71 -1.06 -18.59
CA ILE A 81 5.19 -1.47 -17.28
C ILE A 81 4.04 -1.90 -16.37
N ILE A 82 4.41 -2.59 -15.30
CA ILE A 82 3.55 -2.82 -14.16
C ILE A 82 4.06 -1.98 -12.99
N VAL A 83 3.21 -1.10 -12.49
CA VAL A 83 3.43 -0.37 -11.24
C VAL A 83 2.79 -1.17 -10.12
N LEU A 84 3.60 -1.64 -9.18
CA LEU A 84 3.15 -2.27 -7.95
C LEU A 84 3.28 -1.27 -6.81
N THR A 85 2.22 -1.12 -6.02
CA THR A 85 2.23 -0.25 -4.84
C THR A 85 1.71 -0.98 -3.62
N HIS A 86 2.38 -0.81 -2.49
CA HIS A 86 1.92 -1.31 -1.20
C HIS A 86 1.58 -0.17 -0.24
N SER A 87 0.52 -0.34 0.56
CA SER A 87 0.17 0.56 1.66
C SER A 87 0.06 2.03 1.20
N MET A 88 0.67 2.97 1.90
CA MET A 88 0.69 4.39 1.53
C MET A 88 1.22 4.64 0.10
N GLY A 89 2.03 3.75 -0.47
CA GLY A 89 2.47 3.87 -1.86
C GLY A 89 1.30 3.89 -2.85
N GLY A 90 0.20 3.19 -2.55
CA GLY A 90 -1.01 3.22 -3.38
C GLY A 90 -1.68 4.59 -3.33
N LEU A 91 -1.77 5.22 -2.15
CA LEU A 91 -2.26 6.59 -2.01
C LEU A 91 -1.37 7.60 -2.75
N THR A 92 -0.04 7.44 -2.67
CA THR A 92 0.88 8.33 -3.37
C THR A 92 0.70 8.24 -4.88
N MET A 93 0.58 7.02 -5.44
CA MET A 93 0.32 6.85 -6.87
C MET A 93 -1.06 7.42 -7.26
N ALA A 94 -2.10 7.14 -6.47
CA ALA A 94 -3.43 7.71 -6.67
C ALA A 94 -3.41 9.24 -6.69
N GLY A 95 -2.72 9.86 -5.72
CA GLY A 95 -2.55 11.30 -5.64
C GLY A 95 -1.74 11.87 -6.80
N ALA A 96 -0.71 11.15 -7.26
CA ALA A 96 0.08 11.56 -8.42
C ALA A 96 -0.78 11.60 -9.70
N LEU A 97 -1.62 10.59 -9.91
CA LEU A 97 -2.57 10.54 -11.03
C LEU A 97 -3.64 11.65 -10.91
N ALA A 98 -4.26 11.78 -9.73
CA ALA A 98 -5.30 12.78 -9.47
C ALA A 98 -4.79 14.22 -9.68
N ASN A 99 -3.52 14.47 -9.35
CA ASN A 99 -2.87 15.77 -9.51
C ASN A 99 -2.18 15.96 -10.88
N GLY A 100 -2.39 15.05 -11.83
CA GLY A 100 -1.85 15.15 -13.19
C GLY A 100 -0.32 15.10 -13.27
N ARG A 101 0.35 14.48 -12.30
CA ARG A 101 1.82 14.34 -12.28
C ARG A 101 2.30 13.33 -13.31
N CYS A 102 1.47 12.35 -13.65
CA CYS A 102 1.63 11.43 -14.75
C CYS A 102 0.28 10.76 -15.03
N SER A 103 0.22 9.98 -16.11
CA SER A 103 -0.92 9.13 -16.46
C SER A 103 -0.44 7.73 -16.84
N PHE A 104 -1.34 6.75 -16.80
CA PHE A 104 -1.11 5.45 -17.40
C PHE A 104 -1.60 5.44 -18.85
N GLY A 105 -0.78 4.93 -19.77
CA GLY A 105 -1.21 4.58 -21.11
C GLY A 105 -1.81 3.16 -21.18
N ASP A 106 -2.36 2.79 -22.33
CA ASP A 106 -3.18 1.58 -22.52
C ASP A 106 -2.53 0.25 -22.10
N ASN A 107 -1.20 0.17 -22.11
CA ASN A 107 -0.44 -1.04 -21.77
C ASN A 107 0.27 -0.96 -20.40
N ALA A 108 0.03 0.09 -19.62
CA ALA A 108 0.52 0.16 -18.25
C ALA A 108 -0.52 -0.43 -17.30
N LEU A 109 -0.06 -1.25 -16.34
CA LEU A 109 -0.92 -1.86 -15.33
C LEU A 109 -0.55 -1.32 -13.95
N TRP A 110 -1.57 -1.08 -13.12
CA TRP A 110 -1.38 -0.74 -11.72
C TRP A 110 -1.95 -1.82 -10.81
N VAL A 111 -1.08 -2.41 -10.01
CA VAL A 111 -1.41 -3.37 -8.95
C VAL A 111 -1.27 -2.71 -7.59
N SER A 112 -2.37 -2.69 -6.83
CA SER A 112 -2.41 -2.07 -5.50
C SER A 112 -2.60 -3.11 -4.40
N MET A 113 -1.86 -2.98 -3.29
CA MET A 113 -1.92 -3.94 -2.18
C MET A 113 -2.05 -3.19 -0.86
N SER A 114 -3.12 -3.46 -0.12
CA SER A 114 -3.37 -2.86 1.21
C SER A 114 -3.30 -1.33 1.24
N ALA A 115 -3.69 -0.64 0.17
CA ALA A 115 -3.60 0.82 0.12
C ALA A 115 -4.72 1.48 0.94
N PRO A 116 -4.45 2.36 1.91
CA PRO A 116 -5.49 2.98 2.74
C PRO A 116 -6.19 4.11 2.00
N MET A 117 -7.03 3.81 1.00
CA MET A 117 -7.69 4.82 0.15
C MET A 117 -8.71 5.69 0.90
N MET A 118 -9.07 5.33 2.13
CA MET A 118 -9.85 6.17 3.06
C MET A 118 -9.04 6.51 4.34
N GLY A 119 -7.72 6.34 4.31
CA GLY A 119 -6.87 6.43 5.49
C GLY A 119 -6.90 5.17 6.36
N SER A 120 -6.30 5.26 7.54
CA SER A 120 -6.08 4.15 8.46
C SER A 120 -6.34 4.61 9.89
N MET A 121 -7.15 3.85 10.63
CA MET A 121 -7.38 4.14 12.05
C MET A 121 -6.10 4.04 12.89
N ALA A 122 -5.04 3.41 12.38
CA ALA A 122 -3.73 3.45 13.03
C ALA A 122 -3.15 4.88 13.08
N GLY A 123 -3.45 5.72 12.07
CA GLY A 123 -3.05 7.12 12.05
C GLY A 123 -3.74 7.93 13.16
N ASP A 124 -5.05 7.75 13.31
CA ASP A 124 -5.84 8.38 14.37
C ASP A 124 -5.45 7.87 15.77
N TYR A 125 -5.33 6.56 15.92
CA TYR A 125 -4.97 5.92 17.19
C TYR A 125 -3.60 6.37 17.70
N SER A 126 -2.59 6.45 16.83
CA SER A 126 -1.27 6.97 17.21
C SER A 126 -1.31 8.47 17.59
N GLN A 127 -2.23 9.25 17.01
CA GLN A 127 -2.45 10.65 17.39
C GLN A 127 -3.13 10.78 18.75
N ASP A 128 -4.18 9.98 19.03
CA ASP A 128 -4.84 9.97 20.33
C ASP A 128 -3.83 9.66 21.45
N LEU A 129 -2.95 8.69 21.23
CA LEU A 129 -1.89 8.33 22.18
C LEU A 129 -0.88 9.46 22.41
N CYS A 130 -0.39 10.12 21.35
CA CYS A 130 0.58 11.22 21.51
C CYS A 130 -0.03 12.50 22.11
N ASN A 131 -1.34 12.72 21.94
CA ASN A 131 -2.04 13.89 22.48
C ASN A 131 -2.53 13.68 23.91
N GLY A 132 -2.43 12.46 24.46
CA GLY A 132 -2.96 12.13 25.78
C GLY A 132 -4.49 12.07 25.83
N ASP A 133 -5.14 11.97 24.66
CA ASP A 133 -6.60 11.96 24.50
C ASP A 133 -7.21 10.56 24.73
N GLY A 134 -6.40 9.55 25.05
CA GLY A 134 -6.80 8.15 25.19
C GLY A 134 -6.66 7.58 26.61
N THR A 135 -7.60 6.71 26.99
CA THR A 135 -7.51 5.79 28.16
C THR A 135 -6.73 4.51 27.86
N ALA A 136 -6.05 4.44 26.72
CA ALA A 136 -5.44 3.22 26.22
C ALA A 136 -4.13 2.90 26.94
N ASN A 137 -4.09 1.74 27.59
CA ASN A 137 -2.84 1.14 28.05
C ASN A 137 -1.95 0.90 26.84
N ILE A 138 -0.82 1.61 26.74
CA ILE A 138 0.19 1.33 25.72
C ILE A 138 0.75 -0.06 26.01
N VAL A 139 0.37 -1.04 25.18
CA VAL A 139 1.04 -2.33 25.15
C VAL A 139 2.45 -2.09 24.58
N PRO A 140 3.54 -2.49 25.26
CA PRO A 140 4.90 -2.25 24.78
C PRO A 140 5.15 -2.68 23.33
N ASP A 141 4.52 -3.78 22.91
CA ASP A 141 4.60 -4.32 21.54
C ASP A 141 3.96 -3.41 20.47
N LEU A 142 3.21 -2.38 20.88
CA LEU A 142 2.58 -1.39 20.00
C LEU A 142 3.36 -0.08 19.91
N LEU A 143 4.46 0.07 20.65
CA LEU A 143 5.33 1.26 20.61
C LEU A 143 5.84 1.56 19.19
N GLU A 144 6.07 0.52 18.38
CA GLU A 144 6.49 0.66 16.98
C GLU A 144 5.40 1.33 16.11
N LEU A 145 4.12 1.08 16.42
CA LEU A 145 2.98 1.66 15.72
C LEU A 145 2.82 3.15 16.03
N ILE A 146 2.97 3.48 17.32
CA ILE A 146 2.95 4.86 17.83
C ILE A 146 4.08 5.66 17.17
N GLY A 147 5.28 5.07 17.13
CA GLY A 147 6.49 5.78 16.76
C GLY A 147 6.91 6.79 17.82
N GLU A 148 7.63 7.82 17.41
CA GLU A 148 8.03 8.91 18.30
C GLU A 148 6.94 9.98 18.36
N CYS A 149 6.69 10.52 19.56
CA CYS A 149 5.84 11.70 19.76
C CYS A 149 6.71 12.99 19.71
N PRO A 150 6.23 14.09 19.09
CA PRO A 150 4.96 14.20 18.37
C PRO A 150 4.96 13.36 17.10
N ILE A 151 3.82 12.74 16.80
CA ILE A 151 3.70 11.83 15.67
C ILE A 151 4.11 12.50 14.35
N SER A 152 4.85 11.78 13.51
CA SER A 152 5.40 12.29 12.25
C SER A 152 4.31 12.77 11.28
N LEU A 153 4.65 13.77 10.44
CA LEU A 153 3.74 14.32 9.43
C LEU A 153 3.16 13.25 8.50
N VAL A 154 3.97 12.27 8.11
CA VAL A 154 3.49 11.16 7.26
C VAL A 154 2.41 10.32 7.93
N ARG A 155 2.50 10.07 9.24
CA ARG A 155 1.47 9.31 9.96
C ARG A 155 0.19 10.13 10.13
N LYS A 156 0.30 11.45 10.31
CA LYS A 156 -0.86 12.35 10.25
C LYS A 156 -1.51 12.36 8.86
N SER A 157 -0.72 12.21 7.80
CA SER A 157 -1.25 12.20 6.43
C SER A 157 -2.14 11.00 6.11
N ILE A 158 -2.09 9.94 6.93
CA ILE A 158 -2.93 8.74 6.77
C ILE A 158 -4.09 8.68 7.77
N SER A 159 -4.40 9.79 8.48
CA SER A 159 -5.63 9.88 9.29
C SER A 159 -6.83 9.45 8.45
N TYR A 160 -7.74 8.71 9.07
CA TYR A 160 -8.91 8.15 8.43
C TYR A 160 -9.85 9.28 7.97
N GLN A 161 -10.37 9.14 6.75
CA GLN A 161 -11.21 10.13 6.11
C GLN A 161 -12.45 10.43 6.96
N ASN A 162 -12.70 11.71 7.21
CA ASN A 162 -13.78 12.24 8.06
C ASN A 162 -13.68 11.91 9.56
N GLU A 163 -12.55 11.38 10.03
CA GLU A 163 -12.32 11.19 11.47
C GLU A 163 -11.70 12.42 12.13
N LYS A 164 -11.55 12.34 13.47
CA LYS A 164 -11.09 13.41 14.38
C LYS A 164 -9.84 14.14 13.88
N TYR A 165 -8.88 13.41 13.30
CA TYR A 165 -7.59 13.97 12.88
C TYR A 165 -7.47 14.20 11.37
N SER A 166 -8.56 14.05 10.62
CA SER A 166 -8.59 14.46 9.22
C SER A 166 -8.97 15.93 9.07
N THR A 167 -8.56 16.54 7.95
CA THR A 167 -8.92 17.92 7.59
C THR A 167 -9.79 17.92 6.32
N PRO A 168 -10.52 19.01 6.03
CA PRO A 168 -11.24 19.15 4.77
C PRO A 168 -10.35 18.94 3.53
N GLU A 169 -9.10 19.44 3.57
CA GLU A 169 -8.13 19.29 2.49
C GLU A 169 -7.71 17.82 2.33
N LEU A 170 -7.43 17.12 3.44
CA LEU A 170 -7.08 15.70 3.39
C LEU A 170 -8.26 14.86 2.90
N ASN A 171 -9.48 15.17 3.33
CA ASN A 171 -10.70 14.51 2.86
C ASN A 171 -10.91 14.71 1.36
N ALA A 172 -10.71 15.93 0.85
CA ALA A 172 -10.79 16.23 -0.58
C ALA A 172 -9.71 15.48 -1.37
N ALA A 173 -8.48 15.40 -0.85
CA ALA A 173 -7.41 14.63 -1.45
C ALA A 173 -7.78 13.13 -1.53
N TYR A 174 -8.38 12.55 -0.48
CA TYR A 174 -8.85 11.17 -0.53
C TYR A 174 -9.92 10.96 -1.60
N VAL A 175 -10.90 11.87 -1.73
CA VAL A 175 -11.93 11.76 -2.79
C VAL A 175 -11.29 11.72 -4.18
N ALA A 176 -10.36 12.63 -4.45
CA ALA A 176 -9.66 12.70 -5.73
C ALA A 176 -8.79 11.44 -5.98
N ALA A 177 -8.06 10.99 -4.95
CA ALA A 177 -7.25 9.77 -5.01
C ALA A 177 -8.11 8.53 -5.27
N GLN A 178 -9.27 8.41 -4.62
CA GLN A 178 -10.20 7.31 -4.82
C GLN A 178 -10.77 7.29 -6.24
N GLU A 179 -11.07 8.45 -6.82
CA GLU A 179 -11.51 8.56 -8.21
C GLU A 179 -10.42 8.10 -9.19
N ALA A 180 -9.20 8.60 -9.01
CA ALA A 180 -8.04 8.15 -9.78
C ALA A 180 -7.78 6.64 -9.60
N TYR A 181 -7.91 6.14 -8.37
CA TYR A 181 -7.76 4.71 -8.05
C TYR A 181 -8.74 3.85 -8.83
N ARG A 182 -10.05 4.14 -8.72
CA ARG A 182 -11.10 3.38 -9.41
C ARG A 182 -10.97 3.42 -10.93
N GLY A 183 -10.50 4.55 -11.48
CA GLY A 183 -10.33 4.73 -12.92
C GLY A 183 -9.11 4.02 -13.51
N ASN A 184 -8.11 3.66 -12.70
CA ASN A 184 -6.80 3.23 -13.20
C ASN A 184 -6.29 1.90 -12.64
N VAL A 185 -6.77 1.45 -11.47
CA VAL A 185 -6.26 0.22 -10.86
C VAL A 185 -6.66 -1.01 -11.67
N SER A 186 -5.67 -1.82 -12.03
CA SER A 186 -5.85 -3.02 -12.85
C SER A 186 -6.06 -4.28 -12.03
N ALA A 187 -5.52 -4.33 -10.80
CA ALA A 187 -5.67 -5.42 -9.84
C ALA A 187 -5.47 -4.91 -8.42
N ALA A 188 -6.14 -5.52 -7.44
CA ALA A 188 -5.97 -5.11 -6.04
C ALA A 188 -6.01 -6.29 -5.06
N MET A 189 -5.15 -6.23 -4.05
CA MET A 189 -5.18 -7.14 -2.89
C MET A 189 -5.63 -6.37 -1.65
N CYS A 190 -6.83 -6.68 -1.16
CA CYS A 190 -7.42 -6.06 0.03
C CYS A 190 -7.81 -7.14 1.05
N SER A 191 -7.02 -7.26 2.12
CA SER A 191 -7.23 -8.32 3.10
C SER A 191 -8.36 -8.01 4.09
N LYS A 192 -9.03 -9.07 4.54
CA LYS A 192 -10.06 -9.03 5.60
C LYS A 192 -9.57 -9.55 6.95
N ASN A 193 -8.29 -9.88 7.09
CA ASN A 193 -7.81 -10.54 8.31
C ASN A 193 -6.34 -10.30 8.64
N TYR A 194 -6.08 -9.90 9.88
CA TYR A 194 -4.78 -9.55 10.42
C TYR A 194 -3.94 -10.72 10.96
N HIS A 195 -4.47 -11.95 11.04
CA HIS A 195 -3.67 -13.10 11.50
C HIS A 195 -2.60 -13.50 10.48
N GLY A 196 -2.93 -13.39 9.20
CA GLY A 196 -1.99 -13.69 8.12
C GLY A 196 -1.42 -15.10 8.09
N VAL A 197 -0.30 -15.27 7.38
CA VAL A 197 0.48 -16.51 7.44
C VAL A 197 1.31 -16.58 8.73
N VAL A 198 1.62 -17.80 9.16
CA VAL A 198 2.48 -18.02 10.34
C VAL A 198 3.88 -17.49 10.04
N SER A 199 4.26 -16.41 10.69
CA SER A 199 5.55 -15.73 10.51
C SER A 199 5.88 -14.88 11.74
N GLN A 200 7.06 -14.26 11.76
CA GLN A 200 7.47 -13.31 12.80
C GLN A 200 6.53 -12.09 12.94
N TYR A 201 5.73 -11.77 11.93
CA TYR A 201 4.82 -10.61 11.94
C TYR A 201 3.46 -10.90 12.58
N GLN A 202 3.13 -12.18 12.83
CA GLN A 202 1.78 -12.58 13.25
C GLN A 202 1.39 -11.99 14.61
N ILE A 203 2.27 -12.05 15.62
CA ILE A 203 1.95 -11.59 16.98
C ILE A 203 1.62 -10.09 16.98
N GLN A 204 2.52 -9.28 16.44
CA GLN A 204 2.29 -7.84 16.33
C GLN A 204 1.06 -7.49 15.49
N SER A 205 0.73 -8.33 14.49
CA SER A 205 -0.43 -8.10 13.64
C SER A 205 -1.75 -8.39 14.35
N VAL A 206 -1.80 -9.45 15.17
CA VAL A 206 -2.94 -9.74 16.04
C VAL A 206 -3.14 -8.63 17.06
N LEU A 207 -2.08 -8.21 17.75
CA LEU A 207 -2.17 -7.11 18.72
C LEU A 207 -2.68 -5.82 18.09
N GLY A 208 -2.15 -5.45 16.91
CA GLY A 208 -2.62 -4.26 16.19
C GLY A 208 -4.09 -4.36 15.78
N GLY A 209 -4.49 -5.50 15.20
CA GLY A 209 -5.86 -5.73 14.75
C GLY A 209 -6.91 -5.78 15.88
N GLU A 210 -6.49 -6.05 17.12
CA GLU A 210 -7.37 -6.09 18.31
C GLU A 210 -7.38 -4.76 19.09
N VAL A 211 -6.24 -4.06 19.18
CA VAL A 211 -6.10 -2.86 20.04
C VAL A 211 -6.46 -1.57 19.30
N ILE A 212 -6.13 -1.47 18.00
CA ILE A 212 -6.49 -0.30 17.22
C ILE A 212 -8.03 -0.27 17.07
N PRO A 213 -8.68 0.88 17.30
CA PRO A 213 -10.13 1.02 17.16
C PRO A 213 -10.55 1.07 15.69
N HIS A 214 -10.34 -0.05 14.98
CA HIS A 214 -10.71 -0.20 13.58
C HIS A 214 -12.22 0.00 13.36
N LYS A 215 -12.58 0.53 12.20
CA LYS A 215 -14.01 0.68 11.82
C LYS A 215 -14.71 -0.66 11.56
N SER A 216 -13.94 -1.73 11.40
CA SER A 216 -14.44 -3.07 11.10
C SER A 216 -13.46 -4.13 11.59
N PRO A 217 -13.93 -5.32 12.01
CA PRO A 217 -13.06 -6.47 12.27
C PRO A 217 -12.35 -6.98 11.00
N GLN A 218 -12.78 -6.56 9.81
CA GLN A 218 -12.11 -6.86 8.55
C GLN A 218 -11.00 -5.84 8.28
N ASN A 219 -9.81 -6.15 8.74
CA ASN A 219 -8.61 -5.34 8.53
C ASN A 219 -7.38 -6.25 8.43
N ASP A 220 -6.29 -5.70 7.91
CA ASP A 220 -5.02 -6.40 7.76
C ASP A 220 -4.01 -6.11 8.90
N ARG A 221 -4.48 -5.53 10.02
CA ARG A 221 -3.76 -4.88 11.14
C ARG A 221 -3.74 -3.36 11.02
N LEU A 222 -3.54 -2.82 9.82
CA LEU A 222 -3.34 -1.37 9.64
C LEU A 222 -4.43 -0.74 8.80
N VAL A 223 -4.93 -1.47 7.81
CA VAL A 223 -5.87 -0.96 6.83
C VAL A 223 -7.13 -1.81 6.87
N GLU A 224 -8.25 -1.14 7.06
CA GLU A 224 -9.58 -1.73 6.95
C GLU A 224 -9.84 -2.15 5.51
N PHE A 225 -10.50 -3.30 5.33
CA PHE A 225 -10.85 -3.82 4.02
C PHE A 225 -11.57 -2.78 3.16
N GLN A 226 -12.54 -2.06 3.74
CA GLN A 226 -13.30 -1.00 3.07
C GLN A 226 -12.43 0.20 2.68
N SER A 227 -11.47 0.59 3.53
CA SER A 227 -10.50 1.63 3.17
C SER A 227 -9.65 1.18 1.98
N CYS A 228 -9.27 -0.10 1.92
CA CYS A 228 -8.54 -0.66 0.79
C CYS A 228 -9.31 -0.67 -0.54
N LEU A 229 -10.63 -0.85 -0.50
CA LEU A 229 -11.45 -0.85 -1.70
C LEU A 229 -11.42 0.50 -2.44
N GLY A 230 -11.24 1.63 -1.73
CA GLY A 230 -11.24 2.96 -2.34
C GLY A 230 -12.50 3.26 -3.16
N GLY A 231 -13.63 2.66 -2.78
CA GLY A 231 -14.90 2.76 -3.49
C GLY A 231 -15.10 1.76 -4.65
N LEU A 232 -14.19 0.83 -4.89
CA LEU A 232 -14.47 -0.35 -5.71
C LEU A 232 -15.58 -1.19 -5.05
N SER A 233 -16.41 -1.85 -5.87
CA SER A 233 -17.45 -2.73 -5.36
C SER A 233 -16.83 -3.95 -4.68
N GLU A 234 -17.28 -4.27 -3.46
CA GLU A 234 -16.87 -5.48 -2.74
C GLU A 234 -17.14 -6.76 -3.56
N GLY A 235 -18.18 -6.76 -4.39
CA GLY A 235 -18.53 -7.91 -5.25
C GLY A 235 -17.50 -8.22 -6.33
N LEU A 236 -16.54 -7.31 -6.61
CA LEU A 236 -15.40 -7.60 -7.48
C LEU A 236 -14.38 -8.52 -6.81
N PHE A 237 -14.34 -8.55 -5.48
CA PHE A 237 -13.27 -9.19 -4.73
C PHE A 237 -13.60 -10.64 -4.38
N GLY A 238 -12.85 -11.56 -4.99
CA GLY A 238 -12.91 -12.97 -4.69
C GLY A 238 -11.91 -13.39 -3.60
N ASN A 239 -11.89 -14.67 -3.25
CA ASN A 239 -11.07 -15.18 -2.14
C ASN A 239 -10.07 -16.26 -2.58
N SER A 240 -9.91 -16.45 -3.89
CA SER A 240 -8.88 -17.25 -4.51
C SER A 240 -7.71 -16.36 -4.92
N TYR A 241 -6.49 -16.90 -4.89
CA TYR A 241 -5.32 -16.23 -5.46
C TYR A 241 -5.38 -16.11 -6.98
N LEU A 242 -6.38 -16.73 -7.62
CA LEU A 242 -6.68 -16.54 -9.04
C LEU A 242 -7.53 -15.28 -9.30
N ASP A 243 -8.12 -14.69 -8.27
CA ASP A 243 -8.97 -13.51 -8.41
C ASP A 243 -8.11 -12.26 -8.57
N ARG A 244 -8.29 -11.54 -9.69
CA ARG A 244 -7.58 -10.28 -9.97
C ARG A 244 -7.79 -9.23 -8.86
N PHE A 245 -9.00 -9.17 -8.33
CA PHE A 245 -9.32 -8.43 -7.13
C PHE A 245 -9.44 -9.44 -5.99
N TYR A 246 -8.42 -9.51 -5.16
CA TYR A 246 -8.23 -10.56 -4.19
C TYR A 246 -8.53 -10.07 -2.78
N SER A 247 -9.41 -10.77 -2.09
CA SER A 247 -9.75 -10.60 -0.68
C SER A 247 -9.15 -11.73 0.19
N PRO A 248 -7.84 -11.65 0.49
CA PRO A 248 -7.16 -12.64 1.30
C PRO A 248 -7.48 -12.57 2.79
N LYS A 249 -6.91 -13.54 3.51
CA LYS A 249 -6.67 -13.51 4.96
C LYS A 249 -5.17 -13.37 5.24
N LEU A 250 -4.62 -12.21 4.89
CA LEU A 250 -3.21 -11.84 4.95
C LEU A 250 -3.01 -10.60 5.83
N ASN A 251 -2.02 -10.60 6.71
CA ASN A 251 -1.69 -9.39 7.45
C ASN A 251 -0.97 -8.36 6.55
N HIS A 252 -0.81 -7.14 7.03
CA HIS A 252 -0.24 -6.04 6.24
C HIS A 252 1.21 -6.29 5.77
N ALA A 253 1.98 -7.10 6.50
CA ALA A 253 3.34 -7.49 6.11
C ALA A 253 3.32 -8.58 5.02
N ASP A 254 2.37 -9.50 5.08
CA ASP A 254 2.20 -10.51 4.06
C ASP A 254 1.84 -9.89 2.69
N THR A 255 0.96 -8.88 2.68
CA THR A 255 0.61 -8.13 1.45
C THR A 255 1.75 -7.28 0.90
N ALA A 256 2.80 -7.06 1.72
CA ALA A 256 4.06 -6.43 1.31
C ALA A 256 5.08 -7.45 0.77
N PHE A 257 4.73 -8.74 0.67
CA PHE A 257 5.64 -9.84 0.33
C PHE A 257 6.77 -10.08 1.33
N LEU A 258 6.63 -9.64 2.59
CA LEU A 258 7.67 -9.84 3.62
C LEU A 258 7.70 -11.25 4.22
N THR A 259 6.78 -12.11 3.78
CA THR A 259 6.61 -13.46 4.29
C THR A 259 6.67 -14.48 3.15
N HIS A 260 5.65 -15.30 2.99
CA HIS A 260 5.58 -16.39 2.03
C HIS A 260 4.12 -16.79 1.82
N ASP A 261 3.90 -17.65 0.83
CA ASP A 261 2.62 -18.32 0.68
C ASP A 261 2.33 -19.27 1.83
N GLY A 262 1.11 -19.22 2.35
CA GLY A 262 0.59 -20.20 3.30
C GLY A 262 0.49 -21.56 2.61
N VAL A 263 0.69 -22.65 3.36
CA VAL A 263 0.80 -23.99 2.75
C VAL A 263 -0.54 -24.48 2.17
N PHE A 264 -1.65 -24.29 2.89
CA PHE A 264 -2.92 -24.99 2.62
C PHE A 264 -4.08 -24.12 2.13
N LYS A 265 -4.07 -22.81 2.42
CA LYS A 265 -5.25 -21.95 2.20
C LYS A 265 -5.01 -21.03 1.01
N ASP A 266 -5.90 -21.08 0.01
CA ASP A 266 -5.86 -20.18 -1.15
C ASP A 266 -5.86 -18.72 -0.74
N LYS A 267 -6.62 -18.39 0.31
CA LYS A 267 -6.73 -17.07 0.95
C LYS A 267 -5.43 -16.56 1.58
N GLN A 268 -4.34 -17.32 1.51
CA GLN A 268 -3.06 -16.98 2.14
C GLN A 268 -1.89 -17.07 1.16
N LYS A 269 -2.12 -16.82 -0.13
CA LYS A 269 -1.11 -16.94 -1.19
C LYS A 269 -0.75 -15.60 -1.85
N PRO A 270 -0.01 -14.68 -1.20
CA PRO A 270 0.37 -13.41 -1.83
C PRO A 270 1.24 -13.59 -3.08
N PHE A 271 2.23 -14.50 -3.05
CA PHE A 271 3.13 -14.73 -4.18
C PHE A 271 2.45 -15.47 -5.32
N SER A 272 1.71 -16.56 -5.04
CA SER A 272 0.94 -17.24 -6.09
C SER A 272 -0.07 -16.28 -6.75
N TRP A 273 -0.67 -15.36 -5.98
CA TRP A 273 -1.54 -14.33 -6.56
C TRP A 273 -0.80 -13.45 -7.55
N LEU A 274 0.36 -12.91 -7.17
CA LEU A 274 1.16 -12.07 -8.07
C LEU A 274 1.58 -12.82 -9.34
N GLU A 275 2.00 -14.08 -9.21
CA GLU A 275 2.39 -14.93 -10.34
C GLU A 275 1.20 -15.19 -11.28
N CYS A 276 0.02 -15.45 -10.72
CA CYS A 276 -1.19 -15.75 -11.48
C CYS A 276 -1.87 -14.52 -12.09
N LEU A 277 -1.63 -13.31 -11.56
CA LEU A 277 -2.17 -12.07 -12.15
C LEU A 277 -1.78 -11.90 -13.62
N PHE A 278 -0.61 -12.43 -14.00
CA PHE A 278 -0.01 -12.27 -15.31
C PHE A 278 0.36 -13.61 -15.96
N GLY A 279 -0.02 -14.71 -15.33
CA GLY A 279 0.21 -16.07 -15.80
C GLY A 279 -1.00 -16.62 -16.54
N ILE A 280 -0.84 -16.74 -17.87
CA ILE A 280 -1.63 -17.54 -18.81
C ILE A 280 -3.09 -17.09 -18.99
N GLU A 281 -3.32 -16.41 -20.12
CA GLU A 281 -4.61 -16.40 -20.81
C GLU A 281 -5.16 -17.84 -20.89
N ASN A 282 -6.35 -18.08 -20.36
CA ASN A 282 -7.21 -19.13 -20.89
C ASN A 282 -8.04 -18.55 -22.04
#